data_AF-A0A3M8FTY2-F1
#
_entry.id   AF-A0A3M8FTY2-F1
#
_cell.length_a   1.000
_cell.length_b   1.000
_cell.length_c   1.000
_cell.angle_alpha   90.00
_cell.angle_beta   90.00
_cell.angle_gamma   90.00
#
_symmetry.space_group_name_H-M   'P 1'
#
loop_
_entity.id
_entity.type
_entity.pdbx_description
1 polymer ?
#
loop_
_entity_poly.entity_id
_entity_poly.type
_entity_poly.pdbx_seq_one_letter_code
_entity_poly.pdbx_strand_id
1 'polypeptide(L)'
;MIKRFFKSRGWGKLRRNRLAMVSLAVIGCYFLLAAWMMTIDVVQWMGTKTGAWNLKETPVAGAFLPEQMLSQVAPPSLGGLGKPIGVTGRLDYVDFFFSRVRDAVDELDKLGPDSGRTAEEVIDSYAVQERKILDVSQEELRERVERGEEILAELDDARSLSNAALTVLVQTRASRVSISELRSAGEEDDLALLREEVAFGLEEISYAVDDYAAVSGRDDAFPADPMDEVLDSVDLLFDTDDPLPELADALAAIDEAAQREAALQLDAAETLLPDAMEFVDQLMPKPTGVAGMAYNSRLLFGTDRQGRSILVRALYSAKIAIQVGVIVGLTAVLIGSLMGAAAAFFGGFVDHVVTWLYSIFSSIPQLVLLAVLSFMFVSGPLQEFRGLPSLYLAFALTYWIGPCRVIRGEAMKIKELEYVQAATAIGFSRFYILVKHIIPNTLHLMFINFSLLFVGAIKGEVILTFLNLGLPLGEGASWGIMISQAKSEVVQGFFWQIGAATLFMFILVLAFNILSDALQDAFDPKHVN
;
A
#
# COMPACT_ATOMS: atom_id res chain seq x y z
N MET A 1 -38.20 11.85 14.16
CA MET A 1 -37.57 10.51 14.31
C MET A 1 -36.21 10.60 15.00
N ILE A 2 -35.26 11.37 14.45
CA ILE A 2 -33.93 11.63 15.04
C ILE A 2 -34.00 12.19 16.48
N LYS A 3 -34.89 13.16 16.77
CA LYS A 3 -35.12 13.65 18.14
C LYS A 3 -35.57 12.58 19.14
N ARG A 4 -36.29 11.54 18.69
CA ARG A 4 -36.71 10.42 19.54
C ARG A 4 -35.55 9.45 19.81
N PHE A 5 -34.65 9.28 18.86
CA PHE A 5 -33.43 8.47 19.00
C PHE A 5 -32.50 9.03 20.10
N PHE A 6 -32.18 10.32 20.05
CA PHE A 6 -31.35 10.98 21.07
C PHE A 6 -31.99 11.04 22.47
N LYS A 7 -33.31 10.89 22.55
CA LYS A 7 -34.08 10.88 23.81
C LYS A 7 -34.37 9.46 24.31
N SER A 8 -33.87 8.42 23.64
CA SER A 8 -34.11 7.02 24.00
C SER A 8 -33.23 6.56 25.18
N ARG A 9 -33.70 5.57 25.96
CA ARG A 9 -32.91 4.95 27.03
C ARG A 9 -31.61 4.30 26.52
N GLY A 10 -31.63 3.74 25.31
CA GLY A 10 -30.46 3.15 24.66
C GLY A 10 -29.34 4.18 24.45
N TRP A 11 -29.68 5.39 23.99
CA TRP A 11 -28.71 6.48 23.86
C TRP A 11 -28.09 6.90 25.21
N GLY A 12 -28.88 6.87 26.28
CA GLY A 12 -28.40 7.12 27.64
C GLY A 12 -27.46 6.04 28.18
N LYS A 13 -27.60 4.77 27.76
CA LYS A 13 -26.63 3.69 28.06
C LYS A 13 -25.35 3.91 27.26
N LEU A 14 -25.46 4.18 25.96
CA LEU A 14 -24.31 4.42 25.07
C LEU A 14 -23.43 5.57 25.57
N ARG A 15 -24.03 6.71 25.95
CA ARG A 15 -23.29 7.89 26.45
C ARG A 15 -22.55 7.63 27.77
N ARG A 16 -22.99 6.65 28.57
CA ARG A 16 -22.32 6.26 29.81
C ARG A 16 -21.13 5.32 29.57
N ASN A 17 -21.09 4.65 28.42
CA ASN A 17 -19.96 3.83 28.03
C ASN A 17 -18.82 4.71 27.50
N ARG A 18 -17.75 4.86 28.30
CA ARG A 18 -16.59 5.69 27.95
C ARG A 18 -15.90 5.19 26.68
N LEU A 19 -15.79 3.87 26.50
CA LEU A 19 -15.16 3.28 25.31
C LEU A 19 -15.98 3.59 24.06
N ALA A 20 -17.31 3.50 24.13
CA ALA A 20 -18.18 3.86 23.01
C ALA A 20 -18.04 5.35 22.62
N MET A 21 -17.93 6.25 23.61
CA MET A 21 -17.72 7.68 23.35
C MET A 21 -16.36 7.98 22.71
N VAL A 22 -15.29 7.30 23.14
CA VAL A 22 -13.97 7.41 22.52
C VAL A 22 -14.02 6.89 21.08
N SER A 23 -14.64 5.74 20.86
CA SER A 23 -14.82 5.18 19.51
C SER A 23 -15.60 6.12 18.60
N LEU A 24 -16.68 6.74 19.09
CA LEU A 24 -17.43 7.75 18.33
C LEU A 24 -16.58 8.97 17.98
N ALA A 25 -15.69 9.42 18.87
CA ALA A 25 -14.78 10.52 18.59
C ALA A 25 -13.74 10.15 17.52
N VAL A 26 -13.16 8.94 17.60
CA VAL A 26 -12.22 8.42 16.59
C VAL A 26 -12.90 8.31 15.23
N ILE A 27 -14.06 7.66 15.17
CA ILE A 27 -14.86 7.54 13.93
C ILE A 27 -15.20 8.93 13.40
N GLY A 28 -15.65 9.84 14.26
CA GLY A 28 -15.95 11.22 13.90
C GLY A 28 -14.75 11.94 13.26
N CYS A 29 -13.56 11.75 13.81
CA CYS A 29 -12.32 12.31 13.24
C CYS A 29 -12.05 11.78 11.82
N TYR A 30 -12.16 10.47 11.61
CA TYR A 30 -12.00 9.86 10.29
C TYR A 30 -13.05 10.37 9.29
N PHE A 31 -14.31 10.50 9.71
CA PHE A 31 -15.38 11.02 8.86
C PHE A 31 -15.20 12.49 8.51
N LEU A 32 -14.78 13.33 9.47
CA LEU A 32 -14.49 14.73 9.22
C LEU A 32 -13.32 14.89 8.25
N LEU A 33 -12.26 14.10 8.42
CA LEU A 33 -11.12 14.06 7.51
C LEU A 33 -11.55 13.65 6.09
N ALA A 34 -12.35 12.59 5.96
CA ALA A 34 -12.87 12.14 4.67
C ALA A 34 -13.80 13.17 4.00
N ALA A 35 -14.71 13.77 4.77
CA ALA A 35 -15.64 14.78 4.29
C ALA A 35 -14.90 16.06 3.83
N TRP A 36 -13.89 16.47 4.58
CA TRP A 36 -13.05 17.60 4.22
C TRP A 36 -12.29 17.35 2.92
N MET A 37 -11.66 16.19 2.74
CA MET A 37 -10.99 15.83 1.48
C MET A 37 -11.96 15.81 0.28
N MET A 38 -13.14 15.23 0.44
CA MET A 38 -14.16 15.25 -0.62
C MET A 38 -14.62 16.67 -0.96
N THR A 39 -14.74 17.53 0.06
CA THR A 39 -15.14 18.93 -0.15
C THR A 39 -14.08 19.68 -0.95
N ILE A 40 -12.79 19.48 -0.62
CA ILE A 40 -11.68 20.07 -1.36
C ILE A 40 -11.67 19.63 -2.83
N ASP A 41 -11.90 18.35 -3.11
CA ASP A 41 -11.98 17.84 -4.49
C ASP A 41 -13.10 18.52 -5.28
N VAL A 42 -14.28 18.68 -4.66
CA VAL A 42 -15.43 19.35 -5.29
C VAL A 42 -15.14 20.82 -5.52
N VAL A 43 -14.50 21.52 -4.58
CA VAL A 43 -14.11 22.93 -4.73
C VAL A 43 -13.08 23.10 -5.85
N GLN A 44 -12.09 22.22 -5.95
CA GLN A 44 -11.11 22.24 -7.03
C GLN A 44 -11.76 21.97 -8.39
N TRP A 45 -12.62 20.95 -8.46
CA TRP A 45 -13.36 20.63 -9.67
C TRP A 45 -14.25 21.80 -10.14
N MET A 46 -14.95 22.47 -9.22
CA MET A 46 -15.74 23.66 -9.54
C MET A 46 -14.85 24.82 -10.02
N GLY A 47 -13.74 25.10 -9.34
CA GLY A 47 -12.81 26.17 -9.72
C GLY A 47 -12.25 25.96 -11.12
N THR A 48 -11.75 24.76 -11.40
CA THR A 48 -11.22 24.38 -12.72
C THR A 48 -12.27 24.39 -13.83
N LYS A 49 -13.51 23.95 -13.56
CA LYS A 49 -14.60 23.99 -14.56
C LYS A 49 -15.10 25.40 -14.84
N THR A 50 -15.08 26.27 -13.85
CA THR A 50 -15.55 27.67 -13.99
C THR A 50 -14.45 28.61 -14.45
N GLY A 51 -13.18 28.19 -14.37
CA GLY A 51 -12.02 29.05 -14.59
C GLY A 51 -11.83 30.11 -13.49
N ALA A 52 -12.57 30.03 -12.37
CA ALA A 52 -12.58 31.07 -11.35
C ALA A 52 -11.36 31.02 -10.42
N TRP A 53 -10.84 29.82 -10.14
CA TRP A 53 -9.62 29.63 -9.35
C TRP A 53 -8.99 28.26 -9.65
N ASN A 54 -7.69 28.15 -9.39
CA ASN A 54 -6.97 26.89 -9.39
C ASN A 54 -6.29 26.70 -8.03
N LEU A 55 -6.82 25.82 -7.18
CA LEU A 55 -6.22 25.59 -5.85
C LEU A 55 -4.81 25.00 -5.95
N LYS A 56 -4.43 24.40 -7.09
CA LYS A 56 -3.07 23.87 -7.31
C LYS A 56 -2.00 24.96 -7.18
N GLU A 57 -2.36 26.19 -7.51
CA GLU A 57 -1.47 27.35 -7.47
C GLU A 57 -1.48 28.04 -6.10
N THR A 58 -2.36 27.63 -5.19
CA THR A 58 -2.45 28.22 -3.84
C THR A 58 -1.60 27.44 -2.84
N PRO A 59 -0.70 28.08 -2.08
CA PRO A 59 0.25 27.37 -1.21
C PRO A 59 -0.43 26.53 -0.14
N VAL A 60 -1.43 27.11 0.54
CA VAL A 60 -2.08 26.48 1.69
C VAL A 60 -3.16 25.49 1.27
N ALA A 61 -4.06 25.87 0.35
CA ALA A 61 -5.15 24.99 -0.05
C ALA A 61 -4.72 23.94 -1.08
N GLY A 62 -3.72 24.24 -1.91
CA GLY A 62 -3.08 23.31 -2.85
C GLY A 62 -2.37 22.17 -2.12
N ALA A 63 -1.63 22.47 -1.06
CA ALA A 63 -0.92 21.48 -0.22
C ALA A 63 -1.82 20.38 0.36
N PHE A 64 -3.13 20.60 0.38
CA PHE A 64 -4.15 19.67 0.85
C PHE A 64 -4.98 19.03 -0.27
N LEU A 65 -4.70 19.36 -1.54
CA LEU A 65 -5.28 18.68 -2.69
C LEU A 65 -4.82 17.23 -2.74
N PRO A 66 -5.73 16.26 -2.87
CA PRO A 66 -5.38 14.85 -3.03
C PRO A 66 -4.34 14.54 -4.10
N GLU A 67 -4.39 15.21 -5.25
CA GLU A 67 -3.41 15.01 -6.33
C GLU A 67 -1.99 15.47 -5.94
N GLN A 68 -1.87 16.60 -5.22
CA GLN A 68 -0.57 17.09 -4.73
C GLN A 68 -0.09 16.33 -3.49
N MET A 69 -1.03 15.86 -2.68
CA MET A 69 -0.75 15.03 -1.50
C MET A 69 -0.22 13.64 -1.87
N LEU A 70 -0.57 13.13 -3.05
CA LEU A 70 -0.11 11.84 -3.56
C LEU A 70 1.09 11.95 -4.51
N SER A 71 1.63 13.16 -4.73
CA SER A 71 2.82 13.35 -5.55
C SER A 71 4.09 12.84 -4.84
N GLN A 72 5.19 12.73 -5.59
CA GLN A 72 6.50 12.46 -5.00
C GLN A 72 6.88 13.61 -4.04
N VAL A 73 7.37 13.25 -2.85
CA VAL A 73 7.68 14.16 -1.74
C VAL A 73 9.17 14.15 -1.43
N ALA A 74 9.85 13.03 -1.62
CA ALA A 74 11.26 12.86 -1.31
C ALA A 74 11.83 11.68 -2.12
N PRO A 75 13.12 11.33 -1.96
CA PRO A 75 13.66 10.10 -2.54
C PRO A 75 12.79 8.86 -2.27
N PRO A 76 12.85 7.86 -3.15
CA PRO A 76 12.22 6.55 -2.93
C PRO A 76 12.65 5.89 -1.61
N SER A 77 11.74 5.12 -1.02
CA SER A 77 12.05 4.15 0.05
C SER A 77 12.77 4.75 1.26
N LEU A 78 12.38 5.93 1.73
CA LEU A 78 12.95 6.51 2.95
C LEU A 78 12.30 5.93 4.20
N GLY A 79 13.12 5.78 5.24
CA GLY A 79 12.68 5.44 6.59
C GLY A 79 11.83 6.52 7.24
N GLY A 80 11.30 6.20 8.43
CA GLY A 80 10.58 7.17 9.26
C GLY A 80 11.40 8.45 9.49
N LEU A 81 10.72 9.59 9.49
CA LEU A 81 11.30 10.94 9.48
C LEU A 81 12.17 11.24 8.24
N GLY A 82 12.01 10.50 7.15
CA GLY A 82 12.73 10.74 5.89
C GLY A 82 14.20 10.35 5.96
N LYS A 83 14.58 9.44 6.85
CA LYS A 83 15.98 9.01 7.00
C LYS A 83 16.30 7.88 6.03
N PRO A 84 17.37 8.00 5.22
CA PRO A 84 17.87 6.88 4.43
C PRO A 84 18.32 5.74 5.35
N ILE A 85 18.18 4.49 4.87
CA ILE A 85 18.51 3.27 5.63
C ILE A 85 19.70 2.59 4.97
N GLY A 86 20.69 2.21 5.78
CA GLY A 86 21.90 1.55 5.30
C GLY A 86 22.82 2.46 4.48
N VAL A 87 23.90 1.90 3.96
CA VAL A 87 24.85 2.59 3.06
C VAL A 87 24.19 2.80 1.69
N THR A 88 23.60 1.76 1.09
CA THR A 88 22.94 1.82 -0.22
C THR A 88 21.80 2.84 -0.26
N GLY A 89 20.95 2.90 0.77
CA GLY A 89 19.87 3.89 0.81
C GLY A 89 20.37 5.33 0.99
N ARG A 90 21.55 5.52 1.61
CA ARG A 90 22.21 6.83 1.67
C ARG A 90 22.79 7.22 0.32
N LEU A 91 23.39 6.28 -0.41
CA LEU A 91 23.84 6.48 -1.79
C LEU A 91 22.68 6.89 -2.71
N ASP A 92 21.57 6.13 -2.69
CA ASP A 92 20.38 6.46 -3.49
C ASP A 92 19.77 7.81 -3.12
N TYR A 93 19.84 8.20 -1.84
CA TYR A 93 19.40 9.53 -1.40
C TYR A 93 20.28 10.64 -2.01
N VAL A 94 21.60 10.45 -2.00
CA VAL A 94 22.56 11.42 -2.53
C VAL A 94 22.39 11.55 -4.06
N ASP A 95 22.40 10.43 -4.78
CA ASP A 95 22.19 10.38 -6.23
C ASP A 95 20.86 11.03 -6.66
N PHE A 96 19.77 10.79 -5.93
CA PHE A 96 18.47 11.39 -6.22
C PHE A 96 18.49 12.92 -6.20
N PHE A 97 19.17 13.54 -5.22
CA PHE A 97 19.22 15.01 -5.15
C PHE A 97 20.22 15.59 -6.14
N PHE A 98 21.34 14.90 -6.37
CA PHE A 98 22.33 15.36 -7.34
C PHE A 98 21.82 15.32 -8.77
N SER A 99 21.20 14.21 -9.18
CA SER A 99 20.60 14.08 -10.53
C SER A 99 19.62 15.21 -10.82
N ARG A 100 18.82 15.63 -9.84
CA ARG A 100 17.91 16.79 -9.96
C ARG A 100 18.64 18.10 -10.23
N VAL A 101 19.75 18.35 -9.54
CA VAL A 101 20.54 19.58 -9.74
C VAL A 101 21.26 19.53 -11.07
N ARG A 102 21.83 18.37 -11.44
CA ARG A 102 22.46 18.12 -12.74
C ARG A 102 21.46 18.36 -13.88
N ASP A 103 20.29 17.74 -13.82
CA ASP A 103 19.24 17.89 -14.82
C ASP A 103 18.79 19.35 -14.96
N ALA A 104 18.73 20.09 -13.84
CA ALA A 104 18.42 21.51 -13.84
C ALA A 104 19.49 22.33 -14.59
N VAL A 105 20.77 22.09 -14.32
CA VAL A 105 21.88 22.74 -15.03
C VAL A 105 21.88 22.38 -16.51
N ASP A 106 21.67 21.12 -16.85
CA ASP A 106 21.55 20.65 -18.24
C ASP A 106 20.39 21.31 -18.99
N GLU A 107 19.25 21.53 -18.34
CA GLU A 107 18.13 22.27 -18.93
C GLU A 107 18.45 23.76 -19.08
N LEU A 108 19.11 24.36 -18.08
CA LEU A 108 19.58 25.75 -18.14
C LEU A 108 20.56 25.98 -19.30
N ASP A 109 21.46 25.04 -19.56
CA ASP A 109 22.43 25.12 -20.66
C ASP A 109 21.76 25.02 -22.04
N LYS A 110 20.60 24.36 -22.09
CA LYS A 110 19.77 24.24 -23.30
C LYS A 110 18.81 25.43 -23.47
N LEU A 111 18.69 26.33 -22.49
CA LEU A 111 17.84 27.52 -22.61
C LEU A 111 18.41 28.49 -23.64
N GLY A 112 17.77 28.54 -24.81
CA GLY A 112 17.97 29.61 -25.78
C GLY A 112 17.19 30.87 -25.42
N PRO A 113 17.49 32.02 -26.07
CA PRO A 113 16.80 33.30 -25.84
C PRO A 113 15.29 33.29 -26.14
N ASP A 114 14.79 32.28 -26.87
CA ASP A 114 13.38 32.11 -27.25
C ASP A 114 12.61 31.06 -26.41
N SER A 115 13.19 30.54 -25.31
CA SER A 115 12.63 29.43 -24.53
C SER A 115 11.30 29.76 -23.82
N GLY A 116 10.99 31.05 -23.64
CA GLY A 116 9.80 31.53 -22.93
C GLY A 116 9.78 31.23 -21.42
N ARG A 117 10.82 30.59 -20.87
CA ARG A 117 10.99 30.30 -19.43
C ARG A 117 12.19 31.04 -18.86
N THR A 118 12.07 31.51 -17.62
CA THR A 118 13.21 32.11 -16.91
C THR A 118 14.08 31.05 -16.25
N ALA A 119 15.35 31.38 -15.95
CA ALA A 119 16.25 30.48 -15.23
C ALA A 119 15.68 30.08 -13.85
N GLU A 120 15.04 31.03 -13.16
CA GLU A 120 14.35 30.80 -11.89
C GLU A 120 13.21 29.79 -12.03
N GLU A 121 12.40 29.89 -13.10
CA GLU A 121 11.31 28.94 -13.39
C GLU A 121 11.80 27.52 -13.74
N VAL A 122 12.99 27.39 -14.33
CA VAL A 122 13.61 26.08 -14.56
C VAL A 122 14.09 25.50 -13.24
N ILE A 123 14.86 26.25 -12.46
CA ILE A 123 15.37 25.83 -11.15
C ILE A 123 14.23 25.41 -10.21
N ASP A 124 13.17 26.22 -10.11
CA ASP A 124 12.01 25.92 -9.27
C ASP A 124 11.23 24.68 -9.77
N SER A 125 11.32 24.32 -11.05
CA SER A 125 10.65 23.12 -11.58
C SER A 125 11.30 21.81 -11.16
N TYR A 126 12.59 21.84 -10.80
CA TYR A 126 13.31 20.70 -10.25
C TYR A 126 13.20 20.58 -8.73
N ALA A 127 12.65 21.60 -8.05
CA ALA A 127 12.41 21.56 -6.62
C ALA A 127 11.60 20.31 -6.22
N VAL A 128 12.02 19.68 -5.13
CA VAL A 128 11.32 18.53 -4.55
C VAL A 128 10.58 19.03 -3.32
N GLN A 129 9.27 19.25 -3.47
CA GLN A 129 8.45 19.88 -2.43
C GLN A 129 8.99 21.27 -2.05
N GLU A 130 9.20 21.49 -0.76
CA GLU A 130 9.69 22.72 -0.15
C GLU A 130 11.24 22.80 -0.15
N ARG A 131 11.96 21.77 -0.67
CA ARG A 131 13.41 21.86 -0.90
C ARG A 131 13.66 22.47 -2.27
N LYS A 132 14.10 23.72 -2.28
CA LYS A 132 14.54 24.44 -3.46
C LYS A 132 16.04 24.27 -3.65
N ILE A 133 16.49 24.38 -4.89
CA ILE A 133 17.92 24.54 -5.19
C ILE A 133 18.37 25.89 -4.63
N LEU A 134 19.61 25.95 -4.15
CA LEU A 134 20.23 27.15 -3.62
C LEU A 134 20.15 28.30 -4.64
N ASP A 135 19.75 29.47 -4.17
CA ASP A 135 19.68 30.70 -4.98
C ASP A 135 21.08 31.29 -5.14
N VAL A 136 21.77 30.90 -6.22
CA VAL A 136 23.11 31.37 -6.60
C VAL A 136 23.16 31.69 -8.09
N SER A 137 24.22 32.38 -8.52
CA SER A 137 24.45 32.61 -9.95
C SER A 137 24.60 31.29 -10.72
N GLN A 138 24.22 31.27 -12.00
CA GLN A 138 24.34 30.07 -12.84
C GLN A 138 25.78 29.53 -12.90
N GLU A 139 26.76 30.43 -12.94
CA GLU A 139 28.18 30.06 -12.98
C GLU A 139 28.63 29.40 -11.66
N GLU A 140 28.22 29.97 -10.52
CA GLU A 140 28.49 29.38 -9.21
C GLU A 140 27.77 28.04 -9.02
N LEU A 141 26.56 27.88 -9.58
CA LEU A 141 25.83 26.62 -9.55
C LEU A 141 26.58 25.53 -10.35
N ARG A 142 27.13 25.88 -11.53
CA ARG A 142 27.93 24.96 -12.35
C ARG A 142 29.19 24.50 -11.63
N GLU A 143 29.96 25.42 -11.05
CA GLU A 143 31.18 25.08 -10.30
C GLU A 143 30.89 24.13 -9.13
N ARG A 144 29.76 24.34 -8.44
CA ARG A 144 29.32 23.43 -7.37
C ARG A 144 28.88 22.07 -7.91
N VAL A 145 28.17 22.01 -9.04
CA VAL A 145 27.81 20.72 -9.65
C VAL A 145 29.05 19.93 -10.06
N GLU A 146 30.03 20.57 -10.70
CA GLU A 146 31.29 19.93 -11.12
C GLU A 146 32.04 19.31 -9.92
N ARG A 147 32.18 20.06 -8.81
CA ARG A 147 32.75 19.51 -7.57
C ARG A 147 31.91 18.36 -6.99
N GLY A 148 30.60 18.45 -7.10
CA GLY A 148 29.69 17.40 -6.66
C GLY A 148 29.81 16.11 -7.47
N GLU A 149 30.10 16.22 -8.76
CA GLU A 149 30.31 15.08 -9.65
C GLU A 149 31.59 14.31 -9.33
N GLU A 150 32.66 14.98 -8.88
CA GLU A 150 33.87 14.31 -8.39
C GLU A 150 33.54 13.41 -7.18
N ILE A 151 32.77 13.92 -6.21
CA ILE A 151 32.36 13.17 -5.01
C ILE A 151 31.44 11.99 -5.38
N LEU A 152 30.52 12.21 -6.33
CA LEU A 152 29.62 11.16 -6.80
C LEU A 152 30.37 10.07 -7.56
N ALA A 153 31.38 10.41 -8.37
CA ALA A 153 32.17 9.43 -9.10
C ALA A 153 32.85 8.46 -8.13
N GLU A 154 33.46 8.95 -7.04
CA GLU A 154 34.06 8.09 -6.01
C GLU A 154 33.02 7.18 -5.31
N LEU A 155 31.82 7.70 -5.05
CA LEU A 155 30.73 6.92 -4.45
C LEU A 155 30.16 5.87 -5.42
N ASP A 156 30.04 6.20 -6.70
CA ASP A 156 29.57 5.30 -7.76
C ASP A 156 30.59 4.20 -8.04
N ASP A 157 31.89 4.50 -7.99
CA ASP A 157 32.96 3.52 -8.07
C ASP A 157 32.86 2.53 -6.92
N ALA A 158 32.75 3.01 -5.67
CA ALA A 158 32.56 2.13 -4.51
C ALA A 158 31.28 1.29 -4.62
N ARG A 159 30.18 1.87 -5.12
CA ARG A 159 28.91 1.16 -5.34
C ARG A 159 29.05 0.09 -6.41
N SER A 160 29.68 0.40 -7.54
CA SER A 160 29.85 -0.53 -8.66
C SER A 160 30.72 -1.72 -8.25
N LEU A 161 31.82 -1.48 -7.54
CA LEU A 161 32.68 -2.52 -6.98
C LEU A 161 31.94 -3.38 -5.95
N SER A 162 31.19 -2.75 -5.03
CA SER A 162 30.37 -3.50 -4.06
C SER A 162 29.35 -4.41 -4.76
N ASN A 163 28.68 -3.93 -5.81
CA ASN A 163 27.74 -4.73 -6.59
C ASN A 163 28.43 -5.87 -7.34
N ALA A 164 29.60 -5.63 -7.94
CA ALA A 164 30.37 -6.67 -8.62
C ALA A 164 30.81 -7.78 -7.64
N ALA A 165 31.30 -7.42 -6.45
CA ALA A 165 31.62 -8.38 -5.39
C ALA A 165 30.37 -9.14 -4.90
N LEU A 166 29.22 -8.48 -4.77
CA LEU A 166 27.95 -9.14 -4.43
C LEU A 166 27.48 -10.10 -5.52
N THR A 167 27.73 -9.80 -6.80
CA THR A 167 27.44 -10.72 -7.91
C THR A 167 28.25 -12.01 -7.76
N VAL A 168 29.56 -11.90 -7.52
CA VAL A 168 30.42 -13.07 -7.22
C VAL A 168 29.82 -13.88 -6.08
N LEU A 169 29.50 -13.22 -4.96
CA LEU A 169 28.93 -13.86 -3.77
C LEU A 169 27.59 -14.58 -4.07
N VAL A 170 26.69 -13.96 -4.82
CA VAL A 170 25.41 -14.57 -5.21
C VAL A 170 25.64 -15.81 -6.06
N GLN A 171 26.53 -15.73 -7.05
CA GLN A 171 26.84 -16.86 -7.92
C GLN A 171 27.52 -17.99 -7.17
N THR A 172 28.51 -17.69 -6.32
CA THR A 172 29.15 -18.68 -5.45
C THR A 172 28.15 -19.40 -4.55
N ARG A 173 27.18 -18.68 -3.97
CA ARG A 173 26.15 -19.31 -3.14
C ARG A 173 25.14 -20.13 -3.93
N ALA A 174 24.76 -19.67 -5.12
CA ALA A 174 23.89 -20.42 -6.02
C ALA A 174 24.57 -21.75 -6.41
N SER A 175 25.83 -21.72 -6.85
CA SER A 175 26.59 -22.93 -7.20
C SER A 175 26.75 -23.89 -6.02
N ARG A 176 26.91 -23.39 -4.78
CA ARG A 176 26.93 -24.25 -3.58
C ARG A 176 25.59 -24.97 -3.35
N VAL A 177 24.46 -24.34 -3.66
CA VAL A 177 23.14 -24.99 -3.60
C VAL A 177 23.02 -26.06 -4.67
N SER A 178 23.34 -25.75 -5.92
CA SER A 178 23.30 -26.72 -7.03
C SER A 178 24.22 -27.92 -6.79
N ILE A 179 25.41 -27.71 -6.21
CA ILE A 179 26.32 -28.79 -5.78
C ILE A 179 25.67 -29.66 -4.68
N SER A 180 24.96 -29.04 -3.72
CA SER A 180 24.29 -29.79 -2.66
C SER A 180 23.14 -30.65 -3.20
N GLU A 181 22.43 -30.17 -4.21
CA GLU A 181 21.38 -30.90 -4.91
C GLU A 181 21.96 -32.07 -5.70
N LEU A 182 23.05 -31.83 -6.45
CA LEU A 182 23.81 -32.86 -7.17
C LEU A 182 24.26 -34.01 -6.24
N ARG A 183 24.73 -33.69 -5.02
CA ARG A 183 25.12 -34.70 -4.01
C ARG A 183 23.95 -35.52 -3.46
N SER A 184 22.74 -34.99 -3.53
CA SER A 184 21.52 -35.63 -3.00
C SER A 184 20.72 -36.38 -4.05
N ALA A 185 21.02 -36.17 -5.33
CA ALA A 185 20.33 -36.78 -6.46
C ALA A 185 20.63 -38.29 -6.55
N GLY A 186 19.58 -39.09 -6.75
CA GLY A 186 19.65 -40.56 -6.75
C GLY A 186 19.35 -41.23 -8.10
N GLU A 187 18.86 -40.49 -9.10
CA GLU A 187 18.55 -41.01 -10.45
C GLU A 187 19.57 -40.49 -11.48
N GLU A 188 19.99 -41.36 -12.41
CA GLU A 188 21.13 -41.15 -13.32
C GLU A 188 20.85 -40.08 -14.41
N ASP A 189 19.60 -39.93 -14.85
CA ASP A 189 19.20 -38.96 -15.87
C ASP A 189 19.16 -37.50 -15.35
N ASP A 190 18.91 -37.28 -14.06
CA ASP A 190 18.91 -35.96 -13.44
C ASP A 190 20.34 -35.43 -13.17
N LEU A 191 21.32 -36.32 -13.06
CA LEU A 191 22.71 -35.98 -12.76
C LEU A 191 23.40 -35.23 -13.90
N ALA A 192 23.09 -35.54 -15.16
CA ALA A 192 23.71 -34.89 -16.30
C ALA A 192 23.31 -33.40 -16.39
N LEU A 193 22.02 -33.12 -16.19
CA LEU A 193 21.48 -31.76 -16.19
C LEU A 193 22.04 -30.94 -15.01
N LEU A 194 22.08 -31.53 -13.81
CA LEU A 194 22.63 -30.87 -12.62
C LEU A 194 24.14 -30.60 -12.76
N ARG A 195 24.90 -31.47 -13.42
CA ARG A 195 26.33 -31.22 -13.72
C ARG A 195 26.51 -30.05 -14.69
N GLU A 196 25.67 -29.94 -15.72
CA GLU A 196 25.68 -28.81 -16.66
C GLU A 196 25.31 -27.49 -15.95
N GLU A 197 24.31 -27.52 -15.06
CA GLU A 197 23.93 -26.36 -14.25
C GLU A 197 25.06 -25.92 -13.30
N VAL A 198 25.73 -26.86 -12.64
CA VAL A 198 26.90 -26.56 -11.79
C VAL A 198 28.04 -26.00 -12.63
N ALA A 199 28.40 -26.62 -13.76
CA ALA A 199 29.47 -26.16 -14.64
C ALA A 199 29.21 -24.72 -15.12
N PHE A 200 27.99 -24.42 -15.58
CA PHE A 200 27.58 -23.08 -15.96
C PHE A 200 27.71 -22.08 -14.80
N GLY A 201 27.28 -22.46 -13.60
CA GLY A 201 27.44 -21.62 -12.41
C GLY A 201 28.90 -21.35 -12.04
N LEU A 202 29.81 -22.30 -12.27
CA LEU A 202 31.26 -22.10 -12.05
C LEU A 202 31.87 -21.13 -13.09
N GLU A 203 31.47 -21.23 -14.35
CA GLU A 203 31.86 -20.27 -15.39
C GLU A 203 31.34 -18.85 -15.08
N GLU A 204 30.11 -18.71 -14.58
CA GLU A 204 29.55 -17.42 -14.17
C GLU A 204 30.33 -16.80 -13.00
N ILE A 205 30.88 -17.61 -12.08
CA ILE A 205 31.74 -17.12 -11.00
C ILE A 205 33.05 -16.56 -11.56
N SER A 206 33.70 -17.29 -12.46
CA SER A 206 34.94 -16.83 -13.11
C SER A 206 34.70 -15.52 -13.85
N TYR A 207 33.63 -15.43 -14.65
CA TYR A 207 33.26 -14.20 -15.35
C TYR A 207 33.00 -13.03 -14.38
N ALA A 208 32.30 -13.28 -13.27
CA ALA A 208 32.02 -12.23 -12.28
C ALA A 208 33.28 -11.74 -11.56
N VAL A 209 34.27 -12.62 -11.33
CA VAL A 209 35.56 -12.23 -10.75
C VAL A 209 36.40 -11.44 -11.74
N ASP A 210 36.44 -11.86 -13.00
CA ASP A 210 37.12 -11.12 -14.08
C ASP A 210 36.53 -9.72 -14.27
N ASP A 211 35.20 -9.60 -14.21
CA ASP A 211 34.49 -8.31 -14.26
C ASP A 211 34.86 -7.43 -13.06
N TYR A 212 34.92 -8.00 -11.84
CA TYR A 212 35.40 -7.25 -10.68
C TYR A 212 36.85 -6.78 -10.83
N ALA A 213 37.74 -7.64 -11.33
CA ALA A 213 39.15 -7.28 -11.57
C ALA A 213 39.27 -6.17 -12.61
N ALA A 214 38.46 -6.23 -13.68
CA ALA A 214 38.42 -5.20 -14.73
C ALA A 214 37.95 -3.83 -14.20
N VAL A 215 36.96 -3.80 -13.30
CA VAL A 215 36.45 -2.56 -12.69
C VAL A 215 37.40 -2.03 -11.62
N SER A 216 37.96 -2.91 -10.78
CA SER A 216 38.83 -2.51 -9.66
C SER A 216 40.28 -2.21 -10.07
N GLY A 217 40.71 -2.72 -11.22
CA GLY A 217 42.11 -2.74 -11.62
C GLY A 217 43.00 -3.60 -10.72
N ARG A 218 42.40 -4.52 -9.94
CA ARG A 218 43.05 -5.37 -8.96
C ARG A 218 42.76 -6.85 -9.22
N ASP A 219 43.73 -7.51 -9.84
CA ASP A 219 43.69 -8.96 -10.08
C ASP A 219 43.90 -9.78 -8.78
N ASP A 220 44.37 -9.14 -7.71
CA ASP A 220 44.69 -9.77 -6.42
C ASP A 220 43.52 -9.75 -5.41
N ALA A 221 42.36 -9.23 -5.81
CA ALA A 221 41.19 -9.11 -4.95
C ALA A 221 40.58 -10.45 -4.56
N PHE A 222 40.71 -11.45 -5.44
CA PHE A 222 40.28 -12.82 -5.21
C PHE A 222 41.52 -13.74 -5.21
N PRO A 223 41.52 -14.80 -4.37
CA PRO A 223 42.66 -15.72 -4.31
C PRO A 223 42.76 -16.53 -5.61
N ALA A 224 43.95 -16.58 -6.21
CA ALA A 224 44.19 -17.27 -7.48
C ALA A 224 44.06 -18.79 -7.36
N ASP A 225 44.66 -19.41 -6.33
CA ASP A 225 44.65 -20.87 -6.19
C ASP A 225 43.22 -21.47 -6.14
N PRO A 226 42.26 -20.91 -5.36
CA PRO A 226 40.86 -21.34 -5.41
C PRO A 226 40.14 -21.08 -6.73
N MET A 227 40.54 -20.07 -7.50
CA MET A 227 39.95 -19.79 -8.81
C MET A 227 40.40 -20.81 -9.85
N ASP A 228 41.68 -21.15 -9.85
CA ASP A 228 42.24 -22.22 -10.69
C ASP A 228 41.55 -23.57 -10.35
N GLU A 229 41.32 -23.84 -9.06
CA GLU A 229 40.59 -25.03 -8.60
C GLU A 229 39.11 -25.07 -9.06
N VAL A 230 38.44 -23.90 -9.13
CA VAL A 230 37.08 -23.79 -9.69
C VAL A 230 37.06 -24.09 -11.19
N LEU A 231 38.02 -23.54 -11.95
CA LEU A 231 38.12 -23.75 -13.40
C LEU A 231 38.48 -25.19 -13.74
N ASP A 232 39.45 -25.78 -13.05
CA ASP A 232 39.84 -27.19 -13.23
C ASP A 232 38.68 -28.13 -12.88
N SER A 233 37.82 -27.74 -11.93
CA SER A 233 36.64 -28.53 -11.54
C SER A 233 35.57 -28.62 -12.63
N VAL A 234 35.48 -27.66 -13.56
CA VAL A 234 34.50 -27.66 -14.66
C VAL A 234 34.69 -28.87 -15.58
N ASP A 235 35.93 -29.15 -15.97
CA ASP A 235 36.26 -30.30 -16.80
C ASP A 235 36.14 -31.61 -16.00
N LEU A 236 36.55 -31.59 -14.73
CA LEU A 236 36.51 -32.76 -13.84
C LEU A 236 35.09 -33.22 -13.47
N LEU A 237 34.10 -32.32 -13.48
CA LEU A 237 32.67 -32.58 -13.23
C LEU A 237 32.09 -33.66 -14.16
N PHE A 238 32.65 -33.81 -15.36
CA PHE A 238 32.19 -34.78 -16.35
C PHE A 238 33.09 -36.02 -16.43
N ASP A 239 34.34 -35.93 -15.95
CA ASP A 239 35.35 -36.98 -16.09
C ASP A 239 35.56 -37.85 -14.83
N THR A 240 35.18 -37.38 -13.64
CA THR A 240 35.43 -38.09 -12.36
C THR A 240 34.17 -38.40 -11.56
N ASP A 241 34.25 -39.44 -10.71
CA ASP A 241 33.14 -39.93 -9.89
C ASP A 241 32.74 -38.98 -8.75
N ASP A 242 33.65 -38.14 -8.23
CA ASP A 242 33.36 -37.13 -7.19
C ASP A 242 34.44 -36.02 -7.11
N PRO A 243 34.37 -34.96 -7.95
CA PRO A 243 35.27 -33.80 -7.89
C PRO A 243 34.87 -32.76 -6.83
N LEU A 244 33.80 -33.00 -6.09
CA LEU A 244 33.14 -31.99 -5.25
C LEU A 244 33.82 -31.66 -3.90
N PRO A 245 34.76 -32.45 -3.31
CA PRO A 245 35.36 -32.11 -2.02
C PRO A 245 36.21 -30.84 -2.05
N GLU A 246 37.10 -30.75 -3.03
CA GLU A 246 38.06 -29.65 -3.27
C GLU A 246 37.33 -28.37 -3.72
N LEU A 247 36.38 -28.52 -4.65
CA LEU A 247 35.49 -27.45 -5.11
C LEU A 247 34.71 -26.75 -3.97
N ALA A 248 34.30 -27.48 -2.93
CA ALA A 248 33.54 -26.91 -1.83
C ALA A 248 34.37 -25.95 -0.97
N ASP A 249 35.66 -26.25 -0.79
CA ASP A 249 36.60 -25.41 -0.04
C ASP A 249 37.02 -24.19 -0.88
N ALA A 250 37.23 -24.39 -2.19
CA ALA A 250 37.50 -23.30 -3.14
C ALA A 250 36.36 -22.26 -3.18
N LEU A 251 35.11 -22.72 -3.31
CA LEU A 251 33.93 -21.86 -3.29
C LEU A 251 33.74 -21.17 -1.92
N ALA A 252 34.14 -21.79 -0.82
CA ALA A 252 34.10 -21.14 0.49
C ALA A 252 35.11 -19.99 0.59
N ALA A 253 36.32 -20.17 0.05
CA ALA A 253 37.34 -19.13 0.02
C ALA A 253 36.92 -17.94 -0.87
N ILE A 254 36.29 -18.21 -2.04
CA ILE A 254 35.76 -17.17 -2.92
C ILE A 254 34.59 -16.42 -2.27
N ASP A 255 33.67 -17.13 -1.58
CA ASP A 255 32.56 -16.49 -0.84
C ASP A 255 33.08 -15.56 0.26
N GLU A 256 34.12 -15.96 1.01
CA GLU A 256 34.75 -15.12 2.04
C GLU A 256 35.45 -13.89 1.45
N ALA A 257 36.19 -14.06 0.34
CA ALA A 257 36.82 -12.95 -0.37
C ALA A 257 35.78 -11.96 -0.93
N ALA A 258 34.71 -12.46 -1.55
CA ALA A 258 33.61 -11.64 -2.07
C ALA A 258 32.91 -10.85 -0.96
N GLN A 259 32.64 -11.48 0.19
CA GLN A 259 32.07 -10.81 1.37
C GLN A 259 32.99 -9.70 1.87
N ARG A 260 34.30 -9.97 1.94
CA ARG A 260 35.29 -9.00 2.41
C ARG A 260 35.40 -7.81 1.47
N GLU A 261 35.54 -8.03 0.17
CA GLU A 261 35.60 -6.95 -0.83
C GLU A 261 34.32 -6.13 -0.83
N ALA A 262 33.14 -6.75 -0.83
CA ALA A 262 31.87 -6.04 -0.75
C ALA A 262 31.78 -5.16 0.51
N ALA A 263 32.25 -5.65 1.67
CA ALA A 263 32.28 -4.91 2.92
C ALA A 263 33.29 -3.74 2.90
N LEU A 264 34.47 -3.93 2.33
CA LEU A 264 35.48 -2.87 2.18
C LEU A 264 34.96 -1.70 1.36
N GLN A 265 34.28 -1.98 0.24
CA GLN A 265 33.73 -0.92 -0.62
C GLN A 265 32.58 -0.17 0.08
N LEU A 266 31.77 -0.87 0.86
CA LEU A 266 30.72 -0.22 1.67
C LEU A 266 31.30 0.67 2.77
N ASP A 267 32.42 0.28 3.39
CA ASP A 267 33.12 1.08 4.42
C ASP A 267 33.78 2.33 3.80
N ALA A 268 34.36 2.20 2.61
CA ALA A 268 34.87 3.32 1.82
C ALA A 268 33.74 4.31 1.48
N ALA A 269 32.61 3.82 0.97
CA ALA A 269 31.43 4.64 0.72
C ALA A 269 30.89 5.29 2.01
N GLU A 270 30.85 4.56 3.13
CA GLU A 270 30.41 5.09 4.42
C GLU A 270 31.27 6.23 4.94
N THR A 271 32.55 6.25 4.60
CA THR A 271 33.48 7.34 4.95
C THR A 271 33.18 8.62 4.15
N LEU A 272 32.80 8.50 2.88
CA LEU A 272 32.53 9.63 1.98
C LEU A 272 31.10 10.17 2.09
N LEU A 273 30.15 9.32 2.47
CA LEU A 273 28.73 9.66 2.54
C LEU A 273 28.38 10.90 3.40
N PRO A 274 28.99 11.14 4.58
CA PRO A 274 28.70 12.33 5.38
C PRO A 274 28.95 13.64 4.62
N ASP A 275 30.09 13.73 3.93
CA ASP A 275 30.50 14.92 3.18
C ASP A 275 29.58 15.11 1.97
N ALA A 276 29.24 14.03 1.26
CA ALA A 276 28.30 14.08 0.14
C ALA A 276 26.88 14.49 0.58
N MET A 277 26.40 14.00 1.73
CA MET A 277 25.11 14.38 2.28
C MET A 277 25.09 15.83 2.76
N GLU A 278 26.18 16.32 3.35
CA GLU A 278 26.32 17.73 3.70
C GLU A 278 26.31 18.60 2.44
N PHE A 279 26.99 18.18 1.38
CA PHE A 279 27.00 18.87 0.09
C PHE A 279 25.59 18.97 -0.51
N VAL A 280 24.82 17.88 -0.49
CA VAL A 280 23.40 17.88 -0.89
C VAL A 280 22.57 18.85 -0.04
N ASP A 281 22.79 18.89 1.27
CA ASP A 281 22.09 19.81 2.16
C ASP A 281 22.49 21.27 1.92
N GLN A 282 23.69 21.55 1.40
CA GLN A 282 24.11 22.88 0.96
C GLN A 282 23.50 23.28 -0.40
N LEU A 283 23.44 22.33 -1.35
CA LEU A 283 22.87 22.55 -2.69
C LEU A 283 21.34 22.68 -2.68
N MET A 284 20.66 21.89 -1.84
CA MET A 284 19.21 21.91 -1.71
C MET A 284 18.83 21.97 -0.23
N PRO A 285 18.89 23.14 0.43
CA PRO A 285 18.65 23.22 1.87
C PRO A 285 17.29 22.67 2.29
N LYS A 286 17.25 22.01 3.45
CA LYS A 286 15.98 21.58 4.05
C LYS A 286 15.14 22.81 4.42
N PRO A 287 13.83 22.81 4.11
CA PRO A 287 12.96 23.92 4.47
C PRO A 287 12.95 24.13 5.98
N THR A 288 12.92 25.40 6.40
CA THR A 288 12.84 25.79 7.81
C THR A 288 11.48 26.43 8.14
N GLY A 289 11.22 26.70 9.41
CA GLY A 289 9.97 27.32 9.85
C GLY A 289 8.73 26.45 9.60
N VAL A 290 7.64 27.07 9.13
CA VAL A 290 6.36 26.40 8.87
C VAL A 290 6.47 25.39 7.71
N ALA A 291 7.20 25.75 6.65
CA ALA A 291 7.47 24.86 5.52
C ALA A 291 8.27 23.63 5.97
N GLY A 292 9.25 23.82 6.85
CA GLY A 292 10.00 22.71 7.47
C GLY A 292 9.15 21.79 8.33
N MET A 293 8.22 22.36 9.11
CA MET A 293 7.27 21.57 9.90
C MET A 293 6.34 20.74 9.01
N ALA A 294 5.82 21.33 7.93
CA ALA A 294 5.00 20.63 6.95
C ALA A 294 5.77 19.50 6.25
N TYR A 295 7.00 19.78 5.80
CA TYR A 295 7.91 18.81 5.19
C TYR A 295 8.17 17.60 6.11
N ASN A 296 8.60 17.85 7.35
CA ASN A 296 8.88 16.79 8.32
C ASN A 296 7.62 15.98 8.67
N SER A 297 6.46 16.63 8.75
CA SER A 297 5.20 15.93 9.03
C SER A 297 4.85 14.93 7.93
N ARG A 298 5.05 15.29 6.66
CA ARG A 298 4.81 14.39 5.51
C ARG A 298 5.76 13.19 5.55
N LEU A 299 6.97 13.35 6.07
CA LEU A 299 7.98 12.29 6.14
C LEU A 299 7.94 11.47 7.43
N LEU A 300 6.97 11.69 8.32
CA LEU A 300 6.90 11.00 9.62
C LEU A 300 6.97 9.47 9.49
N PHE A 301 6.26 8.89 8.52
CA PHE A 301 6.30 7.45 8.22
C PHE A 301 7.19 7.10 7.02
N GLY A 302 7.98 8.04 6.51
CA GLY A 302 8.86 7.83 5.35
C GLY A 302 8.14 7.91 4.01
N THR A 303 8.78 7.36 2.98
CA THR A 303 8.29 7.35 1.60
C THR A 303 8.18 5.95 1.01
N ASP A 304 7.27 5.80 0.05
CA ASP A 304 7.12 4.57 -0.73
C ASP A 304 8.21 4.43 -1.81
N ARG A 305 8.20 3.32 -2.56
CA ARG A 305 9.10 3.10 -3.71
C ARG A 305 9.04 4.18 -4.81
N GLN A 306 8.00 5.01 -4.83
CA GLN A 306 7.85 6.13 -5.77
C GLN A 306 8.18 7.49 -5.12
N GLY A 307 8.72 7.49 -3.90
CA GLY A 307 9.06 8.68 -3.14
C GLY A 307 7.86 9.47 -2.60
N ARG A 308 6.67 8.88 -2.55
CA ARG A 308 5.43 9.51 -2.05
C ARG A 308 5.30 9.32 -0.55
N SER A 309 4.72 10.29 0.15
CA SER A 309 4.55 10.24 1.62
C SER A 309 3.64 9.08 2.07
N ILE A 310 4.16 8.18 2.91
CA ILE A 310 3.38 7.07 3.47
C ILE A 310 2.28 7.58 4.42
N LEU A 311 2.57 8.61 5.23
CA LEU A 311 1.59 9.20 6.15
C LEU A 311 0.38 9.75 5.40
N VAL A 312 0.64 10.56 4.39
CA VAL A 312 -0.41 11.23 3.62
C VAL A 312 -1.24 10.18 2.86
N ARG A 313 -0.60 9.17 2.28
CA ARG A 313 -1.30 8.04 1.65
C ARG A 313 -2.17 7.26 2.64
N ALA A 314 -1.69 7.01 3.86
CA ALA A 314 -2.45 6.32 4.90
C ALA A 314 -3.69 7.12 5.34
N LEU A 315 -3.56 8.45 5.49
CA LEU A 315 -4.67 9.34 5.80
C LEU A 315 -5.67 9.44 4.65
N TYR A 316 -5.18 9.59 3.41
CA TYR A 316 -6.04 9.65 2.23
C TYR A 316 -6.86 8.36 2.05
N SER A 317 -6.25 7.21 2.31
CA SER A 317 -6.90 5.90 2.22
C SER A 317 -8.13 5.76 3.13
N ALA A 318 -8.20 6.51 4.23
CA ALA A 318 -9.39 6.57 5.08
C ALA A 318 -10.64 7.04 4.33
N LYS A 319 -10.49 7.96 3.36
CA LYS A 319 -11.58 8.44 2.49
C LYS A 319 -12.23 7.28 1.75
N ILE A 320 -11.41 6.46 1.11
CA ILE A 320 -11.85 5.30 0.32
C ILE A 320 -12.52 4.28 1.21
N ALA A 321 -11.91 3.96 2.37
CA ALA A 321 -12.48 3.03 3.34
C ALA A 321 -13.87 3.49 3.82
N ILE A 322 -14.03 4.77 4.16
CA ILE A 322 -15.32 5.33 4.58
C ILE A 322 -16.35 5.29 3.45
N GLN A 323 -15.98 5.70 2.23
CA GLN A 323 -16.88 5.66 1.08
C GLN A 323 -17.42 4.25 0.83
N VAL A 324 -16.52 3.27 0.76
CA VAL A 324 -16.87 1.87 0.56
C VAL A 324 -17.75 1.37 1.71
N GLY A 325 -17.32 1.57 2.96
CA GLY A 325 -18.05 1.13 4.14
C GLY A 325 -19.48 1.68 4.19
N VAL A 326 -19.66 2.99 3.94
CA VAL A 326 -20.99 3.63 3.97
C VAL A 326 -21.86 3.14 2.82
N ILE A 327 -21.37 3.20 1.59
CA ILE A 327 -22.18 2.87 0.40
C ILE A 327 -22.59 1.41 0.43
N VAL A 328 -21.63 0.50 0.64
CA VAL A 328 -21.89 -0.94 0.72
C VAL A 328 -22.77 -1.27 1.91
N GLY A 329 -22.45 -0.76 3.10
CA GLY A 329 -23.22 -1.05 4.31
C GLY A 329 -24.68 -0.61 4.16
N LEU A 330 -24.93 0.60 3.66
CA LEU A 330 -26.29 1.11 3.47
C LEU A 330 -27.04 0.31 2.42
N THR A 331 -26.45 0.10 1.23
CA THR A 331 -27.12 -0.63 0.15
C THR A 331 -27.44 -2.07 0.55
N ALA A 332 -26.48 -2.79 1.13
CA ALA A 332 -26.67 -4.17 1.57
C ALA A 332 -27.73 -4.29 2.68
N VAL A 333 -27.71 -3.40 3.69
CA VAL A 333 -28.73 -3.39 4.74
C VAL A 333 -30.09 -3.04 4.18
N LEU A 334 -30.21 -2.06 3.30
CA LEU A 334 -31.50 -1.68 2.70
C LEU A 334 -32.08 -2.82 1.87
N ILE A 335 -31.30 -3.39 0.94
CA ILE A 335 -31.74 -4.51 0.10
C ILE A 335 -32.11 -5.71 0.97
N GLY A 336 -31.19 -6.12 1.85
CA GLY A 336 -31.40 -7.30 2.69
C GLY A 336 -32.58 -7.14 3.63
N SER A 337 -32.74 -5.98 4.28
CA SER A 337 -33.84 -5.76 5.23
C SER A 337 -35.19 -5.72 4.54
N LEU A 338 -35.29 -5.10 3.36
CA LEU A 338 -36.52 -5.07 2.58
C LEU A 338 -36.90 -6.48 2.11
N MET A 339 -35.95 -7.24 1.57
CA MET A 339 -36.19 -8.61 1.11
C MET A 339 -36.53 -9.54 2.26
N GLY A 340 -35.78 -9.47 3.37
CA GLY A 340 -36.00 -10.30 4.55
C GLY A 340 -37.33 -10.02 5.24
N ALA A 341 -37.70 -8.75 5.42
CA ALA A 341 -38.99 -8.37 5.99
C ALA A 341 -40.15 -8.77 5.08
N ALA A 342 -40.00 -8.60 3.76
CA ALA A 342 -41.01 -9.05 2.78
C ALA A 342 -41.19 -10.57 2.80
N ALA A 343 -40.10 -11.33 2.80
CA ALA A 343 -40.11 -12.80 2.88
C ALA A 343 -40.85 -13.29 4.14
N ALA A 344 -40.49 -12.76 5.31
CA ALA A 344 -41.13 -13.11 6.58
C ALA A 344 -42.61 -12.74 6.63
N PHE A 345 -42.97 -11.55 6.13
CA PHE A 345 -44.32 -11.03 6.26
C PHE A 345 -45.29 -11.70 5.30
N PHE A 346 -44.96 -11.74 4.01
CA PHE A 346 -45.84 -12.33 2.99
C PHE A 346 -45.86 -13.86 3.08
N GLY A 347 -44.74 -14.50 3.47
CA GLY A 347 -44.63 -15.95 3.52
C GLY A 347 -44.81 -16.61 2.14
N GLY A 348 -44.98 -17.93 2.13
CA GLY A 348 -45.30 -18.69 0.92
C GLY A 348 -44.27 -18.48 -0.20
N PHE A 349 -44.72 -18.20 -1.42
CA PHE A 349 -43.84 -18.09 -2.59
C PHE A 349 -42.74 -17.03 -2.45
N VAL A 350 -43.03 -15.86 -1.89
CA VAL A 350 -42.03 -14.78 -1.70
C VAL A 350 -40.89 -15.26 -0.81
N ASP A 351 -41.24 -15.95 0.27
CA ASP A 351 -40.26 -16.50 1.21
C ASP A 351 -39.38 -17.58 0.57
N HIS A 352 -39.98 -18.46 -0.23
CA HIS A 352 -39.25 -19.50 -0.95
C HIS A 352 -38.28 -18.91 -1.97
N VAL A 353 -38.70 -17.91 -2.75
CA VAL A 353 -37.84 -17.24 -3.74
C VAL A 353 -36.66 -16.54 -3.07
N VAL A 354 -36.92 -15.76 -2.00
CA VAL A 354 -35.85 -15.05 -1.27
C VAL A 354 -34.89 -16.05 -0.62
N THR A 355 -35.42 -17.12 -0.03
CA THR A 355 -34.63 -18.18 0.61
C THR A 355 -33.77 -18.93 -0.39
N TRP A 356 -34.34 -19.31 -1.53
CA TRP A 356 -33.62 -19.94 -2.63
C TRP A 356 -32.50 -19.03 -3.14
N LEU A 357 -32.80 -17.75 -3.39
CA LEU A 357 -31.83 -16.79 -3.91
C LEU A 357 -30.63 -16.61 -2.99
N TYR A 358 -30.84 -16.34 -1.70
CA TYR A 358 -29.70 -16.19 -0.79
C TYR A 358 -28.96 -17.51 -0.58
N SER A 359 -29.64 -18.67 -0.67
CA SER A 359 -28.99 -19.98 -0.53
C SER A 359 -27.98 -20.22 -1.65
N ILE A 360 -28.32 -19.87 -2.90
CA ILE A 360 -27.42 -19.95 -4.06
C ILE A 360 -26.16 -19.12 -3.84
N PHE A 361 -26.30 -17.86 -3.45
CA PHE A 361 -25.13 -17.02 -3.24
C PHE A 361 -24.30 -17.48 -2.03
N SER A 362 -24.96 -17.97 -0.98
CA SER A 362 -24.27 -18.42 0.25
C SER A 362 -23.55 -19.77 0.10
N SER A 363 -23.83 -20.56 -0.95
CA SER A 363 -23.11 -21.81 -1.19
C SER A 363 -21.70 -21.56 -1.76
N ILE A 364 -21.43 -20.36 -2.26
CA ILE A 364 -20.10 -19.96 -2.76
C ILE A 364 -19.35 -19.22 -1.65
N PRO A 365 -18.07 -19.54 -1.37
CA PRO A 365 -17.27 -18.77 -0.43
C PRO A 365 -17.25 -17.29 -0.80
N GLN A 366 -17.62 -16.43 0.15
CA GLN A 366 -17.87 -15.00 -0.09
C GLN A 366 -16.68 -14.28 -0.72
N LEU A 367 -15.45 -14.55 -0.27
CA LEU A 367 -14.24 -13.97 -0.85
C LEU A 367 -14.00 -14.42 -2.29
N VAL A 368 -14.28 -15.69 -2.61
CA VAL A 368 -14.13 -16.23 -3.96
C VAL A 368 -15.16 -15.58 -4.89
N LEU A 369 -16.41 -15.47 -4.44
CA LEU A 369 -17.46 -14.82 -5.20
C LEU A 369 -17.14 -13.35 -5.48
N LEU A 370 -16.65 -12.63 -4.46
CA LEU A 370 -16.19 -11.25 -4.62
C LEU A 370 -15.04 -11.14 -5.63
N ALA A 371 -14.04 -12.02 -5.55
CA ALA A 371 -12.90 -12.02 -6.46
C ALA A 371 -13.34 -12.25 -7.92
N VAL A 372 -14.22 -13.22 -8.15
CA VAL A 372 -14.76 -13.51 -9.50
C VAL A 372 -15.56 -12.33 -10.04
N LEU A 373 -16.47 -11.77 -9.23
CA LEU A 373 -17.25 -10.59 -9.64
C LEU A 373 -16.33 -9.40 -9.96
N SER A 374 -15.36 -9.12 -9.09
CA SER A 374 -14.43 -8.01 -9.28
C SER A 374 -13.57 -8.20 -10.53
N PHE A 375 -13.09 -9.42 -10.80
CA PHE A 375 -12.36 -9.74 -12.03
C PHE A 375 -13.20 -9.48 -13.29
N MET A 376 -14.49 -9.83 -13.28
CA MET A 376 -15.38 -9.57 -14.43
C MET A 376 -15.53 -8.09 -14.78
N PHE A 377 -15.45 -7.20 -13.78
CA PHE A 377 -15.55 -5.75 -13.97
C PHE A 377 -14.20 -5.09 -14.27
N VAL A 378 -13.07 -5.69 -13.88
CA VAL A 378 -11.74 -5.13 -14.12
C VAL A 378 -11.16 -5.57 -15.46
N SER A 379 -11.25 -6.86 -15.77
CA SER A 379 -10.62 -7.46 -16.96
C SER A 379 -11.62 -8.17 -17.88
N GLY A 380 -12.87 -8.32 -17.43
CA GLY A 380 -13.92 -9.03 -18.16
C GLY A 380 -14.74 -8.13 -19.10
N PRO A 381 -15.93 -8.58 -19.52
CA PRO A 381 -16.77 -7.88 -20.49
C PRO A 381 -17.44 -6.61 -19.93
N LEU A 382 -17.30 -6.30 -18.64
CA LEU A 382 -17.95 -5.18 -17.95
C LEU A 382 -16.94 -4.10 -17.50
N GLN A 383 -15.91 -3.87 -18.29
CA GLN A 383 -14.81 -2.92 -18.01
C GLN A 383 -15.25 -1.46 -17.84
N GLU A 384 -16.45 -1.09 -18.32
CA GLU A 384 -17.01 0.26 -18.15
C GLU A 384 -17.16 0.67 -16.66
N PHE A 385 -17.21 -0.29 -15.74
CA PHE A 385 -17.37 -0.06 -14.30
C PHE A 385 -16.08 -0.16 -13.49
N ARG A 386 -14.90 -0.05 -14.13
CA ARG A 386 -13.60 -0.17 -13.45
C ARG A 386 -13.46 0.82 -12.28
N GLY A 387 -12.78 0.38 -11.21
CA GLY A 387 -12.44 1.22 -10.06
C GLY A 387 -13.39 1.05 -8.86
N LEU A 388 -13.87 2.16 -8.28
CA LEU A 388 -14.80 2.11 -7.14
C LEU A 388 -16.18 1.51 -7.46
N PRO A 389 -16.80 1.78 -8.63
CA PRO A 389 -18.13 1.25 -8.95
C PRO A 389 -18.18 -0.27 -9.00
N SER A 390 -17.14 -0.94 -9.52
CA SER A 390 -17.07 -2.41 -9.55
C SER A 390 -17.13 -3.01 -8.16
N LEU A 391 -16.39 -2.44 -7.21
CA LEU A 391 -16.41 -2.84 -5.82
C LEU A 391 -17.81 -2.67 -5.23
N TYR A 392 -18.42 -1.49 -5.41
CA TYR A 392 -19.78 -1.25 -4.90
C TYR A 392 -20.79 -2.27 -5.41
N LEU A 393 -20.72 -2.61 -6.71
CA LEU A 393 -21.62 -3.56 -7.32
C LEU A 393 -21.37 -4.99 -6.82
N ALA A 394 -20.09 -5.42 -6.77
CA ALA A 394 -19.71 -6.75 -6.27
C ALA A 394 -20.16 -6.96 -4.81
N PHE A 395 -19.96 -5.95 -3.96
CA PHE A 395 -20.43 -6.01 -2.58
C PHE A 395 -21.96 -5.93 -2.46
N ALA A 396 -22.62 -5.05 -3.22
CA ALA A 396 -24.08 -4.92 -3.18
C ALA A 396 -24.79 -6.22 -3.58
N LEU A 397 -24.21 -7.00 -4.50
CA LEU A 397 -24.73 -8.30 -4.94
C LEU A 397 -24.55 -9.42 -3.91
N THR A 398 -23.67 -9.25 -2.92
CA THR A 398 -23.25 -10.34 -2.03
C THR A 398 -23.52 -10.08 -0.55
N TYR A 399 -23.40 -8.83 -0.08
CA TYR A 399 -23.43 -8.49 1.35
C TYR A 399 -24.85 -8.38 1.93
N TRP A 400 -25.88 -8.35 1.08
CA TRP A 400 -27.29 -8.25 1.52
C TRP A 400 -27.82 -9.52 2.20
N ILE A 401 -27.16 -10.67 2.01
CA ILE A 401 -27.58 -11.98 2.51
C ILE A 401 -27.66 -12.02 4.04
N GLY A 402 -26.63 -11.50 4.72
CA GLY A 402 -26.56 -11.45 6.19
C GLY A 402 -27.74 -10.68 6.79
N PRO A 403 -27.90 -9.38 6.45
CA PRO A 403 -29.05 -8.59 6.90
C PRO A 403 -30.39 -9.23 6.53
N CYS A 404 -30.52 -9.81 5.33
CA CYS A 404 -31.74 -10.50 4.92
C CYS A 404 -32.13 -11.62 5.88
N ARG A 405 -31.18 -12.49 6.25
CA ARG A 405 -31.44 -13.60 7.17
C ARG A 405 -31.82 -13.12 8.56
N VAL A 406 -31.08 -12.14 9.10
CA VAL A 406 -31.32 -11.60 10.45
C VAL A 406 -32.68 -10.90 10.52
N ILE A 407 -32.99 -10.03 9.56
CA ILE A 407 -34.23 -9.26 9.54
C ILE A 407 -35.43 -10.17 9.26
N ARG A 408 -35.28 -11.18 8.40
CA ARG A 408 -36.33 -12.19 8.19
C ARG A 408 -36.68 -12.90 9.50
N GLY A 409 -35.67 -13.38 10.23
CA GLY A 409 -35.90 -14.07 11.51
C GLY A 409 -36.62 -13.19 12.53
N GLU A 410 -36.27 -11.91 12.62
CA GLU A 410 -36.94 -10.99 13.54
C GLU A 410 -38.34 -10.58 13.07
N ALA A 411 -38.51 -10.34 11.77
CA ALA A 411 -39.81 -10.00 11.18
C ALA A 411 -40.83 -11.14 11.34
N MET A 412 -40.38 -12.41 11.32
CA MET A 412 -41.24 -13.56 11.63
C MET A 412 -41.78 -13.49 13.06
N LYS A 413 -40.96 -13.09 14.05
CA LYS A 413 -41.42 -12.90 15.44
C LYS A 413 -42.36 -11.72 15.57
N ILE A 414 -42.01 -10.58 14.96
CA ILE A 414 -42.80 -9.35 15.04
C ILE A 414 -44.20 -9.56 14.46
N LYS A 415 -44.30 -10.33 13.36
CA LYS A 415 -45.58 -10.66 12.71
C LYS A 415 -46.56 -11.36 13.67
N GLU A 416 -46.07 -12.15 14.62
CA GLU A 416 -46.88 -12.89 15.59
C GLU A 416 -47.28 -12.06 16.82
N LEU A 417 -46.85 -10.80 16.93
CA LEU A 417 -47.20 -9.94 18.06
C LEU A 417 -48.66 -9.47 17.97
N GLU A 418 -49.33 -9.39 19.13
CA GLU A 418 -50.77 -9.08 19.25
C GLU A 418 -51.19 -7.80 18.51
N TYR A 419 -50.36 -6.74 18.54
CA TYR A 419 -50.68 -5.48 17.87
C TYR A 419 -50.64 -5.59 16.33
N VAL A 420 -49.81 -6.49 15.77
CA VAL A 420 -49.76 -6.75 14.33
C VAL A 420 -50.96 -7.61 13.90
N GLN A 421 -51.32 -8.60 14.71
CA GLN A 421 -52.51 -9.41 14.49
C GLN A 421 -53.79 -8.55 14.58
N ALA A 422 -53.88 -7.65 15.55
CA ALA A 422 -54.98 -6.69 15.68
C ALA A 422 -55.07 -5.75 14.46
N ALA A 423 -53.94 -5.20 13.99
CA ALA A 423 -53.92 -4.37 12.79
C ALA A 423 -54.40 -5.14 11.54
N THR A 424 -54.05 -6.42 11.44
CA THR A 424 -54.50 -7.31 10.36
C THR A 424 -56.01 -7.55 10.45
N ALA A 425 -56.53 -7.83 11.65
CA ALA A 425 -57.96 -8.07 11.89
C ALA A 425 -58.83 -6.82 11.61
N ILE A 426 -58.30 -5.62 11.86
CA ILE A 426 -58.95 -4.34 11.54
C ILE A 426 -58.99 -4.08 10.01
N GLY A 427 -58.24 -4.85 9.21
CA GLY A 427 -58.23 -4.74 7.75
C GLY A 427 -57.23 -3.74 7.19
N PHE A 428 -56.20 -3.35 7.95
CA PHE A 428 -55.11 -2.54 7.37
C PHE A 428 -54.41 -3.30 6.23
N SER A 429 -53.98 -2.57 5.19
CA SER A 429 -53.32 -3.19 4.05
C SER A 429 -51.98 -3.83 4.46
N ARG A 430 -51.65 -4.95 3.82
CA ARG A 430 -50.40 -5.70 4.05
C ARG A 430 -49.17 -4.79 3.94
N PHE A 431 -49.11 -3.96 2.90
CA PHE A 431 -48.00 -3.01 2.72
C PHE A 431 -47.91 -1.96 3.85
N TYR A 432 -49.05 -1.46 4.32
CA TYR A 432 -49.10 -0.54 5.46
C TYR A 432 -48.56 -1.19 6.73
N ILE A 433 -48.93 -2.45 7.01
CA ILE A 433 -48.43 -3.19 8.17
C ILE A 433 -46.92 -3.39 8.08
N LEU A 434 -46.42 -3.81 6.92
CA LEU A 434 -44.99 -4.00 6.70
C LEU A 434 -44.18 -2.73 6.97
N VAL A 435 -44.56 -1.61 6.35
CA VAL A 435 -43.79 -0.35 6.42
C VAL A 435 -43.98 0.39 7.73
N LYS A 436 -45.17 0.32 8.36
CA LYS A 436 -45.46 1.08 9.58
C LYS A 436 -45.24 0.29 10.86
N HIS A 437 -45.36 -1.03 10.83
CA HIS A 437 -45.28 -1.88 12.02
C HIS A 437 -44.08 -2.83 12.00
N ILE A 438 -43.68 -3.40 10.87
CA ILE A 438 -42.60 -4.41 10.87
C ILE A 438 -41.22 -3.75 10.72
N ILE A 439 -40.98 -3.06 9.60
CA ILE A 439 -39.68 -2.44 9.31
C ILE A 439 -39.21 -1.48 10.43
N PRO A 440 -40.07 -0.60 10.98
CA PRO A 440 -39.63 0.31 12.04
C PRO A 440 -39.18 -0.39 13.32
N ASN A 441 -39.72 -1.58 13.61
CA ASN A 441 -39.34 -2.37 14.78
C ASN A 441 -38.04 -3.15 14.56
N THR A 442 -37.64 -3.41 13.32
CA THR A 442 -36.34 -4.04 13.01
C THR A 442 -35.19 -3.04 12.79
N LEU A 443 -35.46 -1.72 12.85
CA LEU A 443 -34.44 -0.68 12.63
C LEU A 443 -33.19 -0.83 13.51
N HIS A 444 -33.34 -1.26 14.75
CA HIS A 444 -32.21 -1.47 15.65
C HIS A 444 -31.24 -2.55 15.11
N LEU A 445 -31.78 -3.66 14.58
CA LEU A 445 -30.99 -4.70 13.90
C LEU A 445 -30.38 -4.20 12.61
N MET A 446 -31.08 -3.32 11.87
CA MET A 446 -30.53 -2.69 10.66
C MET A 446 -29.29 -1.86 10.99
N PHE A 447 -29.31 -1.08 12.08
CA PHE A 447 -28.15 -0.30 12.52
C PHE A 447 -26.98 -1.18 12.96
N ILE A 448 -27.25 -2.27 13.69
CA ILE A 448 -26.21 -3.23 14.10
C ILE A 448 -25.57 -3.89 12.86
N ASN A 449 -26.39 -4.38 11.93
CA ASN A 449 -25.89 -4.99 10.69
C ASN A 449 -25.13 -3.98 9.82
N PHE A 450 -25.55 -2.72 9.79
CA PHE A 450 -24.83 -1.66 9.07
C PHE A 450 -23.41 -1.51 9.63
N SER A 451 -23.26 -1.45 10.96
CA SER A 451 -21.93 -1.33 11.59
C SER A 451 -21.02 -2.51 11.27
N LEU A 452 -21.57 -3.74 11.33
CA LEU A 452 -20.82 -4.96 11.00
C LEU A 452 -20.41 -5.01 9.52
N LEU A 453 -21.33 -4.66 8.62
CA LEU A 453 -21.05 -4.63 7.18
C LEU A 453 -20.12 -3.50 6.77
N PHE A 454 -20.17 -2.36 7.46
CA PHE A 454 -19.22 -1.27 7.25
C PHE A 454 -17.78 -1.78 7.44
N VAL A 455 -17.51 -2.48 8.55
CA VAL A 455 -16.21 -3.10 8.83
C VAL A 455 -15.87 -4.19 7.80
N GLY A 456 -16.84 -5.06 7.49
CA GLY A 456 -16.66 -6.14 6.52
C GLY A 456 -16.36 -5.64 5.10
N ALA A 457 -16.91 -4.49 4.71
CA ALA A 457 -16.72 -3.90 3.39
C ALA A 457 -15.33 -3.29 3.26
N ILE A 458 -14.83 -2.62 4.31
CA ILE A 458 -13.45 -2.11 4.36
C ILE A 458 -12.46 -3.26 4.22
N LYS A 459 -12.64 -4.33 5.01
CA LYS A 459 -11.77 -5.52 4.92
C LYS A 459 -11.82 -6.14 3.52
N GLY A 460 -13.02 -6.26 2.95
CA GLY A 460 -13.22 -6.79 1.60
C GLY A 460 -12.48 -5.97 0.55
N GLU A 461 -12.58 -4.64 0.59
CA GLU A 461 -11.86 -3.76 -0.35
C GLU A 461 -10.36 -3.93 -0.22
N VAL A 462 -9.83 -3.90 1.01
CA VAL A 462 -8.38 -4.05 1.25
C VAL A 462 -7.88 -5.38 0.70
N ILE A 463 -8.61 -6.48 0.93
CA ILE A 463 -8.26 -7.82 0.41
C ILE A 463 -8.29 -7.84 -1.13
N LEU A 464 -9.37 -7.35 -1.76
CA LEU A 464 -9.48 -7.36 -3.21
C LEU A 464 -8.43 -6.48 -3.88
N THR A 465 -8.20 -5.28 -3.35
CA THR A 465 -7.19 -4.36 -3.86
C THR A 465 -5.77 -4.90 -3.65
N PHE A 466 -5.51 -5.58 -2.52
CA PHE A 466 -4.25 -6.30 -2.30
C PHE A 466 -3.98 -7.40 -3.34
N LEU A 467 -5.05 -8.08 -3.78
CA LEU A 467 -5.02 -9.09 -4.83
C LEU A 467 -5.06 -8.50 -6.25
N ASN A 468 -5.00 -7.17 -6.40
CA ASN A 468 -5.11 -6.45 -7.67
C ASN A 468 -6.45 -6.65 -8.40
N LEU A 469 -7.48 -7.05 -7.67
CA LEU A 469 -8.85 -7.23 -8.17
C LEU A 469 -9.76 -6.05 -7.81
N GLY A 470 -9.35 -5.17 -6.90
CA GLY A 470 -10.11 -4.01 -6.46
C GLY A 470 -9.76 -2.74 -7.24
N LEU A 471 -9.20 -1.75 -6.53
CA LEU A 471 -8.79 -0.49 -7.15
C LEU A 471 -7.53 -0.66 -8.02
N PRO A 472 -7.47 0.01 -9.18
CA PRO A 472 -6.29 -0.06 -10.05
C PRO A 472 -5.05 0.52 -9.37
N LEU A 473 -3.94 -0.21 -9.42
CA LEU A 473 -2.64 0.21 -8.91
C LEU A 473 -2.11 1.38 -9.74
N GLY A 474 -2.37 2.62 -9.30
CA GLY A 474 -1.92 3.83 -10.00
C GLY A 474 -2.88 5.01 -9.84
N GLU A 475 -4.17 4.72 -9.59
CA GLU A 475 -5.19 5.74 -9.39
C GLU A 475 -5.54 5.84 -7.90
N GLY A 476 -5.01 6.87 -7.23
CA GLY A 476 -5.31 7.17 -5.83
C GLY A 476 -4.52 6.37 -4.80
N ALA A 477 -4.98 6.40 -3.55
CA ALA A 477 -4.43 5.59 -2.47
C ALA A 477 -5.56 4.89 -1.70
N SER A 478 -5.38 3.58 -1.46
CA SER A 478 -6.14 2.79 -0.50
C SER A 478 -5.19 1.96 0.35
N TRP A 479 -5.62 1.51 1.53
CA TRP A 479 -4.78 0.67 2.38
C TRP A 479 -4.44 -0.66 1.69
N GLY A 480 -5.33 -1.20 0.85
CA GLY A 480 -5.05 -2.38 0.03
C GLY A 480 -3.91 -2.15 -0.98
N ILE A 481 -3.88 -0.97 -1.63
CA ILE A 481 -2.78 -0.60 -2.54
C ILE A 481 -1.46 -0.51 -1.78
N MET A 482 -1.47 0.15 -0.62
CA MET A 482 -0.27 0.32 0.21
C MET A 482 0.29 -1.04 0.66
N ILE A 483 -0.57 -1.96 1.10
CA ILE A 483 -0.15 -3.32 1.49
C ILE A 483 0.34 -4.12 0.27
N SER A 484 -0.29 -3.98 -0.90
CA SER A 484 0.14 -4.67 -2.13
C SER A 484 1.55 -4.25 -2.54
N GLN A 485 1.82 -2.95 -2.55
CA GLN A 485 3.14 -2.38 -2.89
C GLN A 485 4.20 -2.69 -1.84
N ALA A 486 3.81 -2.81 -0.57
CA ALA A 486 4.75 -3.12 0.50
C ALA A 486 5.35 -4.54 0.38
N LYS A 487 4.76 -5.46 -0.42
CA LYS A 487 5.30 -6.82 -0.60
C LYS A 487 6.76 -6.82 -1.06
N SER A 488 7.11 -5.98 -2.04
CA SER A 488 8.49 -5.86 -2.53
C SER A 488 9.37 -5.05 -1.58
N GLU A 489 8.80 -4.06 -0.90
CA GLU A 489 9.52 -3.17 0.04
C GLU A 489 9.95 -3.91 1.32
N VAL A 490 9.11 -4.82 1.81
CA VAL A 490 9.38 -5.62 3.03
C VAL A 490 10.59 -6.52 2.84
N VAL A 491 10.77 -7.11 1.66
CA VAL A 491 11.94 -7.95 1.33
C VAL A 491 13.25 -7.13 1.39
N GLN A 492 13.16 -5.83 1.12
CA GLN A 492 14.28 -4.89 1.18
C GLN A 492 14.46 -4.26 2.57
N GLY A 493 13.69 -4.70 3.59
CA GLY A 493 13.77 -4.18 4.95
C GLY A 493 12.93 -2.92 5.24
N PHE A 494 12.08 -2.50 4.31
CA PHE A 494 11.20 -1.33 4.48
C PHE A 494 9.80 -1.75 4.95
N PHE A 495 9.53 -1.61 6.25
CA PHE A 495 8.27 -2.06 6.88
C PHE A 495 7.25 -0.93 7.14
N TRP A 496 7.62 0.32 6.87
CA TRP A 496 6.85 1.49 7.31
C TRP A 496 5.52 1.63 6.59
N GLN A 497 5.48 1.26 5.31
CA GLN A 497 4.28 1.34 4.49
C GLN A 497 3.19 0.36 4.94
N ILE A 498 3.55 -0.91 5.11
CA ILE A 498 2.62 -1.93 5.63
C ILE A 498 2.23 -1.63 7.08
N GLY A 499 3.18 -1.15 7.90
CA GLY A 499 2.93 -0.75 9.28
C GLY A 499 1.92 0.40 9.39
N ALA A 500 2.11 1.47 8.60
CA ALA A 500 1.19 2.59 8.56
C ALA A 500 -0.21 2.16 8.06
N ALA A 501 -0.29 1.49 6.91
CA ALA A 501 -1.58 1.03 6.37
C ALA A 501 -2.36 0.17 7.38
N THR A 502 -1.66 -0.76 8.04
CA THR A 502 -2.25 -1.66 9.05
C THR A 502 -2.68 -0.90 10.30
N LEU A 503 -1.86 0.04 10.80
CA LEU A 503 -2.15 0.82 12.01
C LEU A 503 -3.40 1.68 11.84
N PHE A 504 -3.50 2.45 10.75
CA PHE A 504 -4.66 3.31 10.49
C PHE A 504 -5.93 2.49 10.26
N MET A 505 -5.83 1.40 9.49
CA MET A 505 -6.93 0.46 9.31
C MET A 505 -7.38 -0.14 10.64
N PHE A 506 -6.43 -0.59 11.47
CA PHE A 506 -6.71 -1.17 12.78
C PHE A 506 -7.46 -0.21 13.69
N ILE A 507 -6.99 1.04 13.81
CA ILE A 507 -7.64 2.07 14.64
C ILE A 507 -9.10 2.28 14.19
N LEU A 508 -9.35 2.42 12.88
CA LEU A 508 -10.69 2.62 12.36
C LEU A 508 -11.60 1.40 12.62
N VAL A 509 -11.13 0.22 12.27
CA VAL A 509 -11.89 -1.04 12.42
C VAL A 509 -12.17 -1.33 13.90
N LEU A 510 -11.20 -1.12 14.78
CA LEU A 510 -11.36 -1.29 16.22
C LEU A 510 -12.43 -0.35 16.77
N ALA A 511 -12.38 0.94 16.39
CA ALA A 511 -13.38 1.92 16.83
C ALA A 511 -14.80 1.51 16.41
N PHE A 512 -14.97 1.04 15.17
CA PHE A 512 -16.26 0.55 14.68
C PHE A 512 -16.73 -0.74 15.36
N ASN A 513 -15.83 -1.68 15.66
CA ASN A 513 -16.18 -2.89 16.41
C ASN A 513 -16.68 -2.55 17.81
N ILE A 514 -15.94 -1.72 18.56
CA ILE A 514 -16.36 -1.26 19.89
C ILE A 514 -17.70 -0.51 19.84
N LEU A 515 -17.92 0.30 18.81
CA LEU A 515 -19.20 0.97 18.60
C LEU A 515 -20.32 -0.04 18.31
N SER A 516 -20.06 -1.05 17.48
CA SER A 516 -21.03 -2.10 17.15
C SER A 516 -21.48 -2.87 18.39
N ASP A 517 -20.53 -3.28 19.23
CA ASP A 517 -20.80 -4.00 20.48
C ASP A 517 -21.62 -3.11 21.43
N ALA A 518 -21.21 -1.84 21.59
CA ALA A 518 -21.94 -0.90 22.44
C ALA A 518 -23.35 -0.58 21.91
N LEU A 519 -23.56 -0.58 20.59
CA LEU A 519 -24.89 -0.45 19.99
C LEU A 519 -25.72 -1.71 20.28
N GLN A 520 -25.13 -2.90 20.12
CA GLN A 520 -25.80 -4.17 20.44
C GLN A 520 -26.24 -4.19 21.91
N ASP A 521 -25.36 -3.82 22.85
CA ASP A 521 -25.68 -3.74 24.29
C ASP A 521 -26.74 -2.67 24.62
N ALA A 522 -26.70 -1.54 23.92
CA ALA A 522 -27.65 -0.45 24.15
C ALA A 522 -29.06 -0.81 23.66
N PHE A 523 -29.16 -1.67 22.64
CA PHE A 523 -30.42 -2.10 22.04
C PHE A 523 -30.89 -3.50 22.50
N ASP A 524 -30.06 -4.27 23.19
CA ASP A 524 -30.47 -5.55 23.78
C ASP A 524 -31.43 -5.32 24.96
N PRO A 525 -32.72 -5.75 24.84
CA PRO A 525 -33.69 -5.61 25.93
C PRO A 525 -33.40 -6.51 27.13
N LYS A 526 -32.50 -7.50 27.02
CA LYS A 526 -32.21 -8.48 28.09
C LYS A 526 -31.18 -8.01 29.12
N HIS A 527 -30.37 -7.00 28.82
CA HIS A 527 -29.42 -6.40 29.77
C HIS A 527 -30.09 -5.36 30.70
N VAL A 528 -31.24 -5.73 31.25
CA VAL A 528 -31.91 -5.01 32.33
C VAL A 528 -31.60 -5.74 33.62
N ASN A 529 -30.51 -5.33 34.26
CA ASN A 529 -30.35 -5.26 35.71
C ASN A 529 -29.34 -4.16 36.02
#